data_AF-A0A8C9JH96-F1
#
_entry.id   AF-A0A8C9JH96-F1
#
_cell.length_a   1.000
_cell.length_b   1.000
_cell.length_c   1.000
_cell.angle_alpha   90.00
_cell.angle_beta   90.00
_cell.angle_gamma   90.00
#
_symmetry.space_group_name_H-M   'P 1'
#
loop_
_entity.id
_entity.type
_entity.pdbx_description
1 polymer ?
#
loop_
_entity_poly.entity_id
_entity_poly.type
_entity_poly.pdbx_seq_one_letter_code
_entity_poly.pdbx_strand_id
1 'polypeptide(L)'
;MSSMAYSLYLFTRGEGPLKTSQDLIHQLEVFAEEGLKLASNVQVFSKQLKDDDKLMLLLEINKLSPLCHQLQTITKTPLQNQVFLKVDKCITKTRSMMAILVQLLSLCYKLLKKLQMENNRWVSVKNKDSMDGKT
;
A
#
# COMPACT_ATOMS: atom_id res chain seq x y z
N MET A 1 -2.36 6.31 6.24
CA MET A 1 -2.51 6.68 4.81
C MET A 1 -3.90 7.24 4.46
N SER A 2 -5.02 6.54 4.68
CA SER A 2 -6.38 7.06 4.32
C SER A 2 -6.72 8.41 4.97
N SER A 3 -6.45 8.58 6.26
CA SER A 3 -6.63 9.86 6.97
C SER A 3 -5.80 11.01 6.37
N MET A 4 -4.57 10.72 5.93
CA MET A 4 -3.69 11.70 5.28
C MET A 4 -4.22 12.06 3.89
N ALA A 5 -4.67 11.08 3.10
CA ALA A 5 -5.31 11.33 1.81
C ALA A 5 -6.58 12.17 1.94
N TYR A 6 -7.37 11.93 2.99
CA TYR A 6 -8.54 12.75 3.31
C TYR A 6 -8.15 14.18 3.72
N SER A 7 -7.10 14.34 4.52
CA SER A 7 -6.55 15.67 4.86
C SER A 7 -6.11 16.44 3.61
N LEU A 8 -5.53 15.74 2.63
CA LEU A 8 -5.17 16.30 1.32
C LEU A 8 -6.41 16.79 0.55
N TYR A 9 -7.49 16.00 0.55
CA TYR A 9 -8.76 16.39 -0.07
C TYR A 9 -9.33 17.65 0.59
N LEU A 10 -9.36 17.72 1.92
CA LEU A 10 -9.81 18.91 2.63
C LEU A 10 -8.95 20.14 2.29
N PHE A 11 -7.63 19.96 2.19
CA PHE A 11 -6.73 21.03 1.78
C PHE A 11 -7.09 21.62 0.41
N THR A 12 -7.47 20.79 -0.58
CA THR A 12 -7.92 21.30 -1.90
C THR A 12 -9.18 22.14 -1.85
N ARG A 13 -9.93 22.07 -0.75
CA ARG A 13 -11.15 22.85 -0.51
C ARG A 13 -10.93 24.04 0.43
N GLY A 14 -9.70 24.27 0.90
CA GLY A 14 -9.42 25.25 1.95
C GLY A 14 -9.92 24.83 3.34
N GLU A 15 -10.19 23.55 3.55
CA GLU A 15 -10.71 22.98 4.79
C GLU A 15 -9.64 22.13 5.50
N GLY A 16 -9.93 21.71 6.74
CA GLY A 16 -9.13 20.70 7.44
C GLY A 16 -7.85 21.22 8.13
N PRO A 17 -6.95 20.30 8.54
CA PRO A 17 -5.83 20.62 9.42
C PRO A 17 -4.60 21.23 8.73
N LEU A 18 -4.44 21.01 7.41
CA LEU A 18 -3.33 21.57 6.65
C LEU A 18 -3.63 23.02 6.30
N LYS A 19 -2.77 23.96 6.69
CA LYS A 19 -2.99 25.40 6.47
C LYS A 19 -2.02 25.99 5.46
N THR A 20 -0.82 25.43 5.37
CA THR A 20 0.23 25.93 4.50
C THR A 20 0.63 24.89 3.45
N SER A 21 1.29 25.35 2.39
CA SER A 21 1.92 24.43 1.44
C SER A 21 3.06 23.64 2.09
N GLN A 22 3.70 24.14 3.16
CA GLN A 22 4.71 23.40 3.90
C GLN A 22 4.08 22.22 4.66
N ASP A 23 2.93 22.42 5.32
CA ASP A 23 2.20 21.34 6.00
C ASP A 23 1.84 20.22 5.02
N LEU A 24 1.35 20.61 3.83
CA LEU A 24 1.03 19.70 2.75
C LEU A 24 2.26 18.88 2.33
N ILE A 25 3.39 19.54 2.06
CA ILE A 25 4.62 18.89 1.62
C ILE A 25 5.12 17.92 2.68
N HIS A 26 5.15 18.31 3.95
CA HIS A 26 5.54 17.43 5.05
C HIS A 26 4.63 16.20 5.14
N GLN A 27 3.30 16.39 5.07
CA GLN A 27 2.38 15.27 5.10
C GLN A 27 2.57 14.31 3.92
N LEU A 28 2.89 14.83 2.73
CA LEU A 28 3.17 14.01 1.54
C LEU A 28 4.47 13.22 1.65
N GLU A 29 5.50 13.76 2.30
CA GLU A 29 6.73 13.03 2.59
C GLU A 29 6.46 11.81 3.48
N VAL A 30 5.73 12.03 4.58
CA VAL A 30 5.29 10.94 5.48
C VAL A 30 4.40 9.95 4.73
N PHE A 31 3.51 10.43 3.85
CA PHE A 31 2.64 9.57 3.05
C PHE A 31 3.43 8.65 2.12
N ALA A 32 4.48 9.18 1.47
CA ALA A 32 5.34 8.39 0.61
C ALA A 32 6.17 7.36 1.40
N GLU A 33 6.65 7.73 2.58
CA GLU A 33 7.37 6.83 3.47
C GLU A 33 6.50 5.65 3.93
N GLU A 34 5.28 5.92 4.38
CA GLU A 34 4.32 4.88 4.76
C GLU A 34 3.94 3.97 3.57
N GLY A 35 3.88 4.52 2.35
CA GLY A 35 3.70 3.74 1.14
C GLY A 35 4.85 2.77 0.86
N LEU A 36 6.11 3.19 1.05
CA LEU A 36 7.29 2.32 0.91
C LEU A 36 7.35 1.27 2.01
N LYS A 37 7.02 1.64 3.25
CA LYS A 37 6.94 0.70 4.38
C LYS A 37 5.90 -0.38 4.14
N LEU A 38 4.73 -0.02 3.60
CA LEU A 38 3.73 -0.98 3.19
C LEU A 38 4.26 -1.90 2.08
N ALA A 39 4.94 -1.36 1.06
CA ALA A 39 5.53 -2.17 0.00
C ALA A 39 6.50 -3.22 0.54
N SER A 40 7.37 -2.82 1.47
CA SER A 40 8.26 -3.75 2.17
C SER A 40 7.50 -4.84 2.95
N ASN A 41 6.49 -4.46 3.73
CA ASN A 41 5.68 -5.42 4.49
C ASN A 41 4.95 -6.42 3.59
N VAL A 42 4.42 -5.96 2.45
CA VAL A 42 3.75 -6.83 1.46
C VAL A 42 4.75 -7.77 0.78
N GLN A 43 5.98 -7.32 0.50
CA GLN A 43 7.06 -8.19 0.00
C GLN A 43 7.48 -9.25 1.03
N VAL A 44 7.44 -8.94 2.32
CA VAL A 44 7.66 -9.95 3.38
C VAL A 44 6.50 -10.95 3.40
N PHE A 45 5.25 -10.47 3.34
CA PHE A 45 4.07 -11.33 3.27
C PHE A 45 4.12 -12.26 2.05
N SER A 46 4.58 -11.78 0.89
CA SER A 46 4.63 -12.60 -0.33
C SER A 46 5.55 -13.82 -0.23
N LYS A 47 6.48 -13.85 0.72
CA LYS A 47 7.35 -15.02 0.97
C LYS A 47 6.60 -16.22 1.55
N GLN A 48 5.39 -16.00 2.10
CA GLN A 48 4.54 -17.05 2.65
C GLN A 48 3.60 -17.67 1.61
N LEU A 49 3.61 -17.14 0.37
CA LEU A 49 2.72 -17.55 -0.71
C LEU A 49 3.41 -18.54 -1.65
N LYS A 50 2.59 -19.34 -2.35
CA LYS A 50 3.00 -20.18 -3.49
C LYS A 50 3.37 -19.30 -4.69
N ASP A 51 4.13 -19.84 -5.63
CA ASP A 51 4.77 -19.06 -6.69
C ASP A 51 3.80 -18.20 -7.53
N ASP A 52 2.66 -18.73 -7.96
CA ASP A 52 1.68 -17.97 -8.75
C ASP A 52 1.05 -16.82 -7.96
N ASP A 53 0.64 -17.10 -6.72
CA ASP A 53 0.03 -16.10 -5.82
C ASP A 53 1.06 -15.02 -5.43
N LYS A 54 2.29 -15.44 -5.19
CA LYS A 54 3.43 -14.56 -4.92
C LYS A 54 3.71 -13.66 -6.11
N LEU A 55 3.77 -14.21 -7.33
CA LEU A 55 3.99 -13.44 -8.55
C LEU A 55 2.89 -12.40 -8.75
N MET A 56 1.62 -12.79 -8.59
CA MET A 56 0.48 -11.88 -8.70
C MET A 56 0.58 -10.71 -7.70
N LEU A 57 0.91 -11.00 -6.44
CA LEU A 57 1.07 -9.97 -5.42
C LEU A 57 2.26 -9.05 -5.70
N LEU A 58 3.39 -9.62 -6.15
CA LEU A 58 4.59 -8.85 -6.47
C LEU A 58 4.38 -7.91 -7.66
N LEU A 59 3.65 -8.36 -8.70
CA LEU A 59 3.30 -7.52 -9.84
C LEU A 59 2.48 -6.29 -9.45
N GLU A 60 1.58 -6.44 -8.47
CA GLU A 60 0.76 -5.32 -8.00
C GLU A 60 1.57 -4.38 -7.10
N ILE A 61 2.33 -4.91 -6.13
CA ILE A 61 3.06 -4.05 -5.17
C ILE A 61 4.22 -3.30 -5.82
N ASN A 62 4.85 -3.87 -6.86
CA ASN A 62 5.94 -3.21 -7.58
C ASN A 62 5.50 -1.93 -8.31
N LYS A 63 4.19 -1.72 -8.51
CA LYS A 63 3.66 -0.46 -9.03
C LYS A 63 3.67 0.67 -7.99
N LEU A 64 3.68 0.36 -6.69
CA LEU A 64 3.58 1.34 -5.61
C LEU A 64 4.90 2.10 -5.40
N SER A 65 6.03 1.40 -5.29
CA SER A 65 7.33 2.01 -4.96
C SER A 65 7.75 3.12 -5.93
N PRO A 66 7.61 2.99 -7.26
CA PRO A 66 7.90 4.08 -8.19
C PRO A 66 7.06 5.33 -7.92
N LEU A 67 5.79 5.17 -7.53
CA LEU A 67 4.93 6.31 -7.21
C LEU A 67 5.39 7.01 -5.93
N CYS A 68 5.77 6.25 -4.90
CA CYS A 68 6.30 6.81 -3.66
C CYS A 68 7.58 7.61 -3.92
N HIS A 69 8.53 7.05 -4.68
CA HIS A 69 9.76 7.75 -5.01
C HIS A 69 9.52 9.01 -5.84
N GLN A 70 8.63 8.93 -6.83
CA GLN A 70 8.26 10.12 -7.61
C GLN A 70 7.61 11.19 -6.74
N LEU A 71 6.75 10.81 -5.78
CA LEU A 71 6.18 11.76 -4.82
C LEU A 71 7.27 12.41 -3.96
N GLN A 72 8.23 11.62 -3.43
CA GLN A 72 9.38 12.14 -2.68
C GLN A 72 10.26 13.10 -3.51
N THR A 73 10.47 12.79 -4.80
CA THR A 73 11.21 13.68 -5.69
C THR A 73 10.48 15.01 -5.84
N ILE A 74 9.16 14.97 -6.07
CA ILE A 74 8.36 16.18 -6.19
C ILE A 74 8.44 16.98 -4.88
N THR A 75 8.21 16.37 -3.71
CA THR A 75 8.19 17.10 -2.43
C THR A 75 9.51 17.83 -2.16
N LYS A 76 10.66 17.23 -2.47
CA LYS A 76 12.00 17.81 -2.28
C LYS A 76 12.36 18.97 -3.21
N THR A 77 11.66 19.14 -4.34
CA THR A 77 11.92 20.31 -5.22
C THR A 77 11.54 21.62 -4.51
N PRO A 78 12.32 22.71 -4.62
CA PRO A 78 11.95 23.98 -4.01
C PRO A 78 10.57 24.48 -4.48
N LEU A 79 9.79 25.11 -3.60
CA LEU A 79 8.58 25.85 -3.99
C LEU A 79 9.01 27.13 -4.73
N GLN A 80 9.19 27.04 -6.05
CA GLN A 80 9.33 28.22 -6.93
C GLN A 80 7.94 28.75 -7.35
N ASN A 81 7.90 29.70 -8.29
CA ASN A 81 6.71 30.36 -8.87
C ASN A 81 5.62 29.42 -9.47
N GLN A 82 5.72 28.09 -9.30
CA GLN A 82 4.80 27.08 -9.81
C GLN A 82 4.19 26.21 -8.68
N VAL A 83 3.88 26.80 -7.53
CA VAL A 83 3.30 26.11 -6.36
C VAL A 83 2.05 25.31 -6.74
N PHE A 84 1.14 25.90 -7.53
CA PHE A 84 -0.10 25.25 -7.95
C PHE A 84 0.15 23.96 -8.74
N LEU A 85 1.04 23.99 -9.74
CA LEU A 85 1.37 22.82 -10.55
C LEU A 85 2.04 21.72 -9.72
N LYS A 86 2.86 22.09 -8.74
CA LYS A 86 3.49 21.14 -7.83
C LYS A 86 2.44 20.44 -6.96
N VAL A 87 1.53 21.22 -6.37
CA VAL A 87 0.44 20.70 -5.53
C VAL A 87 -0.47 19.76 -6.32
N ASP A 88 -0.85 20.14 -7.54
CA ASP A 88 -1.68 19.31 -8.42
C ASP A 88 -1.01 17.97 -8.78
N LYS A 89 0.28 18.00 -9.11
CA LYS A 89 1.08 16.77 -9.35
C LYS A 89 1.10 15.87 -8.12
N CYS A 90 1.31 16.44 -6.93
CA CYS A 90 1.28 15.67 -5.67
C CYS A 90 -0.07 15.02 -5.43
N ILE A 91 -1.17 15.77 -5.56
CA ILE A 91 -2.54 15.25 -5.36
C ILE A 91 -2.84 14.13 -6.33
N THR A 92 -2.51 14.32 -7.61
CA THR A 92 -2.69 13.30 -8.64
C THR A 92 -1.89 12.04 -8.30
N LYS A 93 -0.67 12.19 -7.79
CA LYS A 93 0.17 11.05 -7.41
C LYS A 93 -0.38 10.30 -6.21
N THR A 94 -0.80 11.02 -5.18
CA THR A 94 -1.48 10.44 -4.01
C THR A 94 -2.73 9.67 -4.42
N ARG A 95 -3.52 10.19 -5.37
CA ARG A 95 -4.70 9.47 -5.91
C ARG A 95 -4.32 8.15 -6.57
N SER A 96 -3.30 8.15 -7.44
CA SER A 96 -2.81 6.91 -8.07
C SER A 96 -2.31 5.91 -7.04
N MET A 97 -1.60 6.35 -6.00
CA MET A 97 -1.17 5.50 -4.90
C MET A 97 -2.37 4.89 -4.17
N MET A 98 -3.37 5.69 -3.81
CA MET A 98 -4.59 5.20 -3.15
C MET A 98 -5.35 4.16 -3.97
N ALA A 99 -5.40 4.31 -5.30
CA ALA A 99 -6.02 3.32 -6.18
C ALA A 99 -5.30 1.95 -6.10
N ILE A 100 -3.96 1.95 -6.13
CA ILE A 100 -3.15 0.74 -5.96
C ILE A 100 -3.35 0.14 -4.56
N LEU A 101 -3.42 0.97 -3.51
CA LEU A 101 -3.65 0.50 -2.14
C LEU A 101 -4.96 -0.28 -1.99
N VAL A 102 -6.05 0.21 -2.59
CA VAL A 102 -7.35 -0.47 -2.56
C VAL A 102 -7.28 -1.83 -3.23
N GLN A 103 -6.61 -1.92 -4.39
CA GLN A 103 -6.42 -3.18 -5.11
C GLN A 103 -5.55 -4.16 -4.30
N LEU A 104 -4.44 -3.69 -3.74
CA LEU A 104 -3.54 -4.47 -2.89
C LEU A 104 -4.24 -5.00 -1.64
N LEU A 105 -5.02 -4.17 -0.94
CA LEU A 105 -5.76 -4.59 0.25
C LEU A 105 -6.72 -5.74 -0.07
N SER A 106 -7.46 -5.65 -1.17
CA SER A 106 -8.36 -6.72 -1.62
C SER A 106 -7.58 -7.99 -1.97
N LEU A 107 -6.47 -7.85 -2.69
CA LEU A 107 -5.62 -8.99 -3.07
C LEU A 107 -5.00 -9.67 -1.84
N CYS A 108 -4.38 -8.91 -0.94
CA CYS A 108 -3.82 -9.42 0.31
C CYS A 108 -4.86 -10.16 1.14
N TYR A 109 -6.09 -9.63 1.25
CA TYR A 109 -7.17 -10.30 1.97
C TYR A 109 -7.55 -11.65 1.35
N LYS A 110 -7.73 -11.68 0.01
CA LYS A 110 -8.03 -12.93 -0.72
C LYS A 110 -6.95 -13.99 -0.51
N LEU A 111 -5.68 -13.58 -0.63
CA LEU A 111 -4.53 -14.47 -0.45
C LEU A 111 -4.39 -14.97 0.99
N LEU A 112 -4.61 -14.09 1.97
CA LEU A 112 -4.62 -14.48 3.38
C LEU A 112 -5.70 -15.53 3.67
N LYS A 113 -6.90 -15.35 3.11
CA LYS A 113 -7.98 -16.34 3.25
C LYS A 113 -7.63 -17.67 2.59
N LYS A 114 -7.03 -17.65 1.41
CA LYS A 114 -6.55 -18.85 0.73
C LYS A 114 -5.52 -19.61 1.59
N LEU A 115 -4.51 -18.92 2.12
CA LEU A 115 -3.50 -19.50 3.02
C LEU A 115 -4.12 -20.14 4.27
N GLN A 116 -5.07 -19.45 4.93
CA GLN A 116 -5.76 -19.99 6.11
C GLN A 116 -6.51 -21.29 5.80
N MET A 117 -7.20 -21.35 4.67
CA MET A 117 -7.96 -22.54 4.26
C MET A 117 -7.05 -23.73 3.92
N GLU A 118 -5.94 -23.49 3.24
CA GLU A 118 -4.95 -24.53 2.93
C GLU A 118 -4.30 -25.07 4.20
N ASN A 119 -3.94 -24.20 5.15
CA ASN A 119 -3.35 -24.62 6.42
C ASN A 119 -4.33 -25.48 7.24
N ASN A 120 -5.60 -25.08 7.33
CA ASN A 120 -6.63 -25.84 8.03
C ASN A 120 -6.87 -27.22 7.40
N ARG A 121 -6.85 -27.30 6.06
CA ARG A 121 -6.95 -28.59 5.35
C ARG A 121 -5.78 -29.50 5.70
N TRP A 122 -4.56 -28.98 5.74
CA TRP A 122 -3.37 -29.78 6.05
C TRP A 122 -3.36 -30.29 7.50
N VAL A 123 -3.82 -29.46 8.46
CA VAL A 123 -4.02 -29.89 9.85
C VAL A 123 -5.06 -31.01 9.93
N SER A 124 -6.16 -30.91 9.18
CA SER A 124 -7.21 -31.94 9.19
C SER A 124 -6.78 -33.26 8.55
N VAL A 125 -5.93 -33.22 7.51
CA VAL A 125 -5.38 -34.42 6.85
C VAL A 125 -4.41 -35.15 7.79
N LYS A 126 -3.49 -34.42 8.44
CA LYS A 126 -2.56 -35.03 9.42
C LYS A 126 -3.28 -35.72 10.58
N ASN A 127 -4.37 -35.13 11.07
CA ASN A 127 -5.15 -35.73 12.14
C ASN A 127 -5.86 -37.02 11.70
N LYS A 128 -6.22 -37.14 10.42
CA LYS A 128 -6.86 -38.33 9.85
C LYS A 128 -5.86 -39.46 9.61
N ASP A 129 -4.68 -39.16 9.07
CA ASP A 129 -3.62 -40.16 8.87
C ASP A 129 -3.10 -40.73 10.20
N SER A 130 -3.12 -39.94 11.29
CA SER A 130 -2.78 -40.41 12.64
C SER A 130 -3.83 -41.36 13.25
N MET A 131 -5.07 -41.36 12.75
CA MET A 131 -6.13 -42.27 13.22
C MET A 131 -6.13 -43.59 12.44
N ASP A 132 -5.81 -43.57 11.15
CA ASP A 132 -5.81 -44.78 10.31
C ASP A 132 -4.54 -45.65 10.44
N GLY A 133 -3.46 -45.14 11.04
CA GLY A 133 -2.23 -45.89 11.33
C GLY A 133 -2.26 -46.78 12.60
N LYS A 134 -3.42 -46.89 13.26
CA LYS A 134 -3.65 -47.73 14.46
C LYS A 134 -4.73 -48.77 14.19
N THR A 135 -4.49 -49.65 13.22
CA THR A 135 -5.24 -50.92 13.08
C THR A 135 -4.30 -52.00 12.57
#